data_AF-A0A2P4SBM8-F1
#
_entry.id   AF-A0A2P4SBM8-F1
#
_cell.length_a   1.000
_cell.length_b   1.000
_cell.length_c   1.000
_cell.angle_alpha   90.00
_cell.angle_beta   90.00
_cell.angle_gamma   90.00
#
_symmetry.space_group_name_H-M   'P 1'
#
loop_
_entity.id
_entity.type
_entity.pdbx_description
1 polymer ?
#
loop_
_entity_poly.entity_id
_entity_poly.type
_entity_poly.pdbx_seq_one_letter_code
_entity_poly.pdbx_strand_id
1 'polypeptide(L)' 'YIAALAYRNLPLVLKKKCLVQATPWTPCSRTCGIGISSRVTNENKKCEMKKEKRLCFIQPCLTNILKTIKVTTNL' A
#
# COMPACT_ATOMS: atom_id res chain seq x y z
N TYR A 1 0.37 -16.89 -24.35
CA TYR A 1 -0.01 -15.60 -24.96
C TYR A 1 -0.82 -14.64 -24.07
N ILE A 2 -0.96 -14.82 -22.73
CA ILE A 2 -1.78 -13.88 -21.90
C ILE A 2 -1.07 -13.30 -20.65
N ALA A 3 0.18 -13.68 -20.35
CA ALA A 3 0.88 -13.09 -19.19
C ALA A 3 1.57 -11.72 -19.48
N ALA A 4 1.80 -11.39 -20.76
CA ALA A 4 2.64 -10.24 -21.13
C ALA A 4 1.88 -8.89 -21.24
N LEU A 5 0.56 -8.87 -21.09
CA LEU A 5 -0.25 -7.65 -21.31
C LEU A 5 -0.56 -6.86 -20.02
N ALA A 6 -0.35 -7.44 -18.84
CA ALA A 6 -0.69 -6.78 -17.57
C ALA A 6 0.34 -5.72 -17.11
N TYR A 7 1.56 -5.71 -17.66
CA TYR A 7 2.63 -4.78 -17.26
C TYR A 7 2.76 -3.56 -18.18
N ARG A 8 1.88 -3.41 -19.19
CA ARG A 8 2.15 -2.50 -20.31
C ARG A 8 1.73 -1.04 -20.11
N ASN A 9 1.22 -0.62 -18.94
CA ASN A 9 0.81 0.78 -18.75
C ASN A 9 0.88 1.25 -17.29
N LEU A 10 2.04 1.17 -16.64
CA LEU A 10 2.34 2.27 -15.72
C LEU A 10 2.92 3.40 -16.58
N PRO A 11 2.30 4.59 -16.64
CA PRO A 11 2.78 5.66 -17.51
C PRO A 11 4.22 5.98 -17.12
N LEU A 12 5.15 5.68 -18.02
CA LEU A 12 6.53 6.06 -17.87
C LEU A 12 6.60 7.57 -18.05
N VAL A 13 6.43 8.31 -16.95
CA VAL A 13 6.49 9.76 -16.98
C VAL A 13 7.96 10.16 -17.04
N LEU A 14 8.38 10.80 -18.13
CA LEU A 14 9.71 11.37 -18.21
C LEU A 14 9.76 12.65 -17.37
N LYS A 15 10.43 12.61 -16.22
CA LYS A 15 10.55 13.73 -15.29
C LYS A 15 12.02 14.05 -15.10
N LYS A 16 12.47 15.25 -15.46
CA LYS A 16 13.89 15.67 -15.31
C LYS A 16 14.91 14.68 -15.90
N LYS A 17 14.69 14.19 -17.13
CA LYS A 17 15.51 13.15 -17.79
C LYS A 17 15.51 11.78 -17.07
N CYS A 18 14.63 11.56 -16.10
CA CYS A 18 14.39 10.28 -15.46
C CYS A 18 13.14 9.62 -16.05
N LEU A 19 13.30 8.43 -16.62
CA LEU A 19 12.17 7.61 -17.05
C LEU A 19 11.53 6.99 -15.80
N VAL A 20 10.46 7.60 -15.28
CA VAL A 20 9.88 7.16 -14.02
C VAL A 20 9.23 5.80 -14.18
N GLN A 21 9.63 4.86 -13.33
CA GLN A 21 9.13 3.51 -13.19
C GLN A 21 8.75 3.31 -11.73
N ALA A 22 7.54 2.84 -11.50
CA ALA A 22 7.11 2.40 -10.19
C ALA A 22 6.38 1.05 -10.30
N THR A 23 6.37 0.29 -9.22
CA THR A 23 5.40 -0.80 -9.07
C THR A 23 4.11 -0.23 -8.47
N PRO A 24 2.98 -0.90 -8.66
CA PRO A 24 1.85 -0.72 -7.77
C PRO A 24 2.28 -0.92 -6.30
N TRP A 25 1.53 -0.31 -5.40
CA TRP A 25 1.64 -0.57 -3.98
C TRP A 25 1.22 -2.02 -3.67
N THR A 26 1.98 -2.71 -2.82
CA THR A 26 1.56 -4.00 -2.27
C THR A 26 0.28 -3.82 -1.46
N PRO A 27 -0.54 -4.89 -1.32
CA PRO A 27 -1.57 -4.93 -0.31
C PRO A 27 -1.03 -4.56 1.08
N CYS A 28 -1.91 -4.08 1.95
CA CYS A 28 -1.54 -3.74 3.32
C CYS A 28 -1.00 -5.00 4.03
N SER A 29 0.09 -4.87 4.79
CA SER A 29 0.69 -5.99 5.53
C SER A 29 -0.20 -6.59 6.62
N ARG A 30 -1.36 -5.98 6.89
CA ARG A 30 -2.35 -6.43 7.86
C ARG A 30 -3.71 -6.49 7.18
N THR A 31 -4.58 -7.36 7.68
CA THR A 31 -5.98 -7.50 7.24
C THR A 31 -6.96 -6.65 8.06
N CYS A 32 -6.50 -6.09 9.19
CA CYS A 32 -7.19 -5.10 10.03
C CYS A 32 -6.15 -4.18 10.68
N GLY A 33 -6.61 -3.06 11.24
CA GLY A 33 -5.80 -2.04 11.89
C GLY A 33 -4.87 -1.29 10.93
N ILE A 34 -3.83 -0.70 11.52
CA ILE A 34 -2.77 0.00 10.81
C ILE A 34 -1.72 -1.03 10.36
N GLY A 35 -1.27 -0.92 9.12
CA GLY A 35 -0.20 -1.73 8.54
C GLY A 35 0.71 -0.93 7.62
N ILE A 36 1.53 -1.66 6.87
CA ILE A 36 2.48 -1.09 5.91
C ILE A 36 2.16 -1.60 4.51
N SER A 37 2.12 -0.67 3.55
CA SER A 37 2.11 -0.95 2.13
C SER A 37 3.44 -0.49 1.53
N SER A 38 4.01 -1.24 0.60
CA SER A 38 5.32 -0.93 0.01
C SER A 38 5.26 -0.92 -1.51
N ARG A 39 6.17 -0.20 -2.15
CA ARG A 39 6.40 -0.26 -3.60
C ARG A 39 7.87 -0.06 -3.90
N VAL A 40 8.28 -0.33 -5.13
CA VAL A 40 9.60 0.09 -5.65
C VAL A 40 9.38 1.17 -6.69
N THR A 41 10.14 2.26 -6.62
CA THR A 41 10.07 3.36 -7.58
C THR A 41 11.44 4.02 -7.76
N ASN A 42 11.70 4.56 -8.95
CA ASN A 42 12.84 5.44 -9.20
C ASN A 42 12.46 6.94 -9.16
N GLU A 43 11.25 7.29 -8.68
CA GLU A 43 10.79 8.68 -8.55
C GLU A 43 11.49 9.40 -7.39
N ASN A 44 12.80 9.63 -7.51
CA ASN A 44 13.59 10.41 -6.56
C ASN A 44 14.61 11.29 -7.28
N LYS A 45 15.28 12.18 -6.53
CA LYS A 45 16.25 13.15 -7.09
C LYS A 45 17.40 12.50 -7.87
N LYS A 46 17.74 11.24 -7.58
CA LYS A 46 18.84 10.49 -8.21
C LYS A 46 18.37 9.54 -9.33
N CYS A 47 17.07 9.40 -9.57
CA CYS A 47 16.52 8.43 -10.52
C CYS A 47 16.92 6.97 -10.23
N GLU A 48 17.17 6.62 -8.97
CA GLU A 48 17.60 5.27 -8.57
C GLU A 48 16.41 4.45 -8.08
N MET A 49 16.35 3.15 -8.38
CA MET A 49 15.31 2.27 -7.83
C MET A 49 15.42 2.18 -6.31
N LYS A 50 14.36 2.57 -5.59
CA LYS A 50 14.27 2.53 -4.13
C LYS A 50 12.96 1.95 -3.65
N LYS A 51 12.99 1.34 -2.46
CA LYS A 51 11.79 0.84 -1.78
C LYS A 51 11.15 1.97 -0.99
N GLU A 52 9.88 2.24 -1.28
CA GLU A 52 9.05 3.15 -0.50
C GLU A 52 8.10 2.37 0.40
N LYS A 53 7.76 2.95 1.54
CA LYS A 53 6.79 2.43 2.51
C LYS A 53 5.80 3.52 2.86
N ARG A 54 4.54 3.17 3.02
CA ARG A 54 3.49 4.03 3.56
C ARG A 54 2.67 3.28 4.59
N LEU A 55 2.06 4.02 5.52
CA LEU A 55 1.02 3.49 6.38
C LEU A 55 -0.24 3.22 5.57
N CYS A 56 -0.96 2.16 5.94
CA CYS A 56 -2.28 1.83 5.43
C CYS A 56 -3.21 1.46 6.58
N PHE A 57 -4.50 1.69 6.40
CA PHE A 57 -5.54 1.32 7.37
C PHE A 57 -6.70 0.67 6.60
N ILE A 58 -7.14 -0.53 7.04
CA ILE A 58 -8.23 -1.26 6.39
C ILE A 58 -9.54 -1.06 7.18
N GLN A 59 -9.57 -1.57 8.40
CA GLN A 59 -10.72 -1.54 9.31
C GLN A 59 -10.23 -1.79 10.74
N PRO A 60 -10.93 -1.38 11.80
CA PRO A 60 -10.56 -1.76 13.16
C PRO A 60 -10.43 -3.28 13.34
N CYS A 61 -9.46 -3.73 14.13
CA CYS A 61 -9.41 -5.13 14.53
C CYS A 61 -10.50 -5.42 15.57
N LEU A 62 -11.15 -6.59 15.48
CA LEU A 62 -12.23 -7.01 16.39
C LEU A 62 -11.76 -7.35 17.82
N THR A 63 -10.51 -7.03 18.17
CA THR A 63 -9.88 -7.52 19.40
C THR A 63 -10.44 -6.90 20.69
N ASN A 64 -11.32 -5.88 20.62
CA ASN A 64 -11.95 -5.29 21.82
C ASN A 64 -13.38 -4.75 21.65
N ILE A 65 -14.02 -4.78 20.48
CA ILE A 65 -15.38 -4.22 20.32
C ILE A 65 -16.41 -4.97 21.19
N LEU A 66 -16.21 -6.28 21.39
CA LEU A 66 -17.08 -7.10 22.24
C LEU A 66 -16.89 -6.86 23.76
N LYS A 67 -15.80 -6.21 24.19
CA LYS A 67 -15.61 -5.87 25.61
C LYS A 67 -16.33 -4.57 25.98
N THR A 68 -16.45 -3.62 25.05
CA THR A 68 -17.12 -2.35 25.28
C THR A 68 -18.64 -2.50 25.39
N ILE A 69 -19.24 -3.47 24.67
CA ILE A 69 -20.70 -3.70 24.71
C ILE A 69 -21.15 -4.34 26.04
N LYS A 70 -20.28 -5.09 26.73
CA LYS A 70 -20.63 -5.71 28.03
C LYS A 70 -20.72 -4.72 29.20
N VAL A 71 -20.29 -3.47 29.04
CA VAL A 71 -20.33 -2.47 30.14
C VAL A 71 -21.69 -1.76 30.20
N THR A 72 -22.52 -1.84 29.16
CA THR A 72 -23.79 -1.08 29.05
C THR A 72 -25.06 -1.93 29.07
N THR A 73 -24.97 -3.25 29.27
CA THR A 73 -26.14 -4.12 29.47
C THR A 73 -26.02 -4.89 30.78
N ASN A 74 -26.02 -4.16 31.90
CA ASN A 74 -26.68 -4.64 33.10
C ASN A 74 -28.09 -4.02 33.07
N LEU A 75 -29.01 -4.75 32.47
CA LEU A 75 -30.45 -4.56 32.66
C LEU A 75 -30.96 -5.84 33.31
#